data_AF-A0AAW5JH00-F1
#
_entry.id   AF-A0AAW5JH00-F1
#
_cell.length_a   1.000
_cell.length_b   1.000
_cell.length_c   1.000
_cell.angle_alpha   90.00
_cell.angle_beta   90.00
_cell.angle_gamma   90.00
#
_symmetry.space_group_name_H-M   'P 1'
#
loop_
_entity.id
_entity.type
_entity.pdbx_description
1 polymer ?
#
loop_
_entity_poly.entity_id
_entity_poly.type
_entity_poly.pdbx_seq_one_letter_code
_entity_poly.pdbx_strand_id
1 'polypeptide(L)'
;MRYQKMYKFILLFIAAELLTAVILDHPANILPGLVKIITMQDVLITDYVQIAGPGAALVNSALVTLVSTVILYLCKDPLNGFTIALIGLMSGFSLFGKNIANIWPIILGTWTYARRRREPFGQHVNVALMATALSPLISYMALGSQHANLLVGVLMGMVIGGVLPSLSAYTYKVQNGMNLYNMGFACGMLAMMIVPILTAAGDSPEKVMYWATGYNAKFTAALCILCGVLIFSGLFLCGKPAWAAWAGYRRLLLTSGRAPSDYLRMFGAAPVLINMGVNGLVATAYILLIGGNLNGATLGGILTVIGFSAYGKHAANILPVMCGVSLGGTFLHYNVNSPALQLAGLFGTTLAPIAGVFGWPYGVLAGFLHSAVVLQAGVVHMGVNLYNNGFSGGLVAIVLYPTITAVARRRNPDLQQRDEARIFQEDSPEPTERDQPPDPEREPGPPQEFI
;
A
#
# COMPACT_ATOMS: atom_id res chain seq x y z
N MET A 1 6.12 -20.82 13.76
CA MET A 1 5.78 -19.43 13.36
C MET A 1 5.89 -18.54 14.58
N ARG A 2 6.88 -17.64 14.59
CA ARG A 2 7.23 -16.80 15.75
C ARG A 2 6.13 -15.80 16.12
N TYR A 3 5.38 -15.33 15.15
CA TYR A 3 4.42 -14.24 15.31
C TYR A 3 2.96 -14.69 15.36
N GLN A 4 2.63 -15.93 15.77
CA GLN A 4 1.24 -16.44 15.80
C GLN A 4 0.24 -15.55 16.55
N LYS A 5 0.68 -14.78 17.56
CA LYS A 5 -0.17 -13.80 18.26
C LYS A 5 -0.66 -12.67 17.35
N MET A 6 -0.03 -12.45 16.20
CA MET A 6 -0.40 -11.41 15.23
C MET A 6 -1.80 -11.62 14.67
N TYR A 7 -2.24 -12.87 14.45
CA TYR A 7 -3.64 -13.13 14.06
C TYR A 7 -4.65 -12.59 15.07
N LYS A 8 -4.35 -12.69 16.38
CA LYS A 8 -5.23 -12.13 17.42
C LYS A 8 -5.32 -10.61 17.32
N PHE A 9 -4.22 -9.94 17.02
CA PHE A 9 -4.21 -8.48 16.84
C PHE A 9 -4.92 -8.04 15.55
N ILE A 10 -4.79 -8.82 14.46
CA ILE A 10 -5.54 -8.57 13.22
C ILE A 10 -7.05 -8.73 13.48
N LEU A 11 -7.46 -9.77 14.22
CA LEU A 11 -8.86 -9.95 14.62
C LEU A 11 -9.36 -8.82 15.53
N LEU A 12 -8.53 -8.31 16.43
CA LEU A 12 -8.86 -7.14 17.25
C LEU A 12 -9.04 -5.87 16.38
N PHE A 13 -8.19 -5.69 15.37
CA PHE A 13 -8.32 -4.60 14.40
C PHE A 13 -9.63 -4.72 13.60
N ILE A 14 -9.96 -5.90 13.09
CA ILE A 14 -11.24 -6.17 12.42
C ILE A 14 -12.42 -5.85 13.35
N ALA A 15 -12.36 -6.29 14.60
CA ALA A 15 -13.39 -5.99 15.59
C ALA A 15 -13.52 -4.48 15.86
N ALA A 16 -12.40 -3.74 15.87
CA ALA A 16 -12.40 -2.29 16.00
C ALA A 16 -13.01 -1.58 14.78
N GLU A 17 -12.77 -2.07 13.56
CA GLU A 17 -13.44 -1.57 12.35
C GLU A 17 -14.96 -1.78 12.42
N LEU A 18 -15.40 -2.99 12.79
CA LEU A 18 -16.83 -3.31 12.94
C LEU A 18 -17.50 -2.48 14.04
N LEU A 19 -16.82 -2.28 15.18
CA LEU A 19 -17.31 -1.43 16.26
C LEU A 19 -17.44 0.03 15.78
N THR A 20 -16.42 0.52 15.08
CA THR A 20 -16.43 1.88 14.52
C THR A 20 -17.55 2.04 13.49
N ALA A 21 -17.83 1.01 12.68
CA ALA A 21 -18.93 1.02 11.72
C ALA A 21 -20.30 1.25 12.38
N VAL A 22 -20.56 0.54 13.49
CA VAL A 22 -21.82 0.64 14.25
C VAL A 22 -21.93 1.94 15.05
N ILE A 23 -20.79 2.55 15.42
CA ILE A 23 -20.78 3.86 16.10
C ILE A 23 -21.04 5.01 15.11
N LEU A 24 -20.50 4.91 13.90
CA LEU A 24 -20.55 6.00 12.92
C LEU A 24 -21.83 6.01 12.06
N ASP A 25 -22.56 4.90 12.00
CA ASP A 25 -23.76 4.75 11.19
C ASP A 25 -24.81 3.85 11.89
N HIS A 26 -26.06 3.98 11.49
CA HIS A 26 -27.13 3.16 12.04
C HIS A 26 -27.03 1.72 11.48
N PRO A 27 -27.11 0.66 12.32
CA PRO A 27 -26.95 -0.73 11.86
C PRO A 27 -27.87 -1.15 10.71
N ALA A 28 -29.08 -0.58 10.64
CA ALA A 28 -30.03 -0.84 9.56
C ALA A 28 -29.53 -0.39 8.16
N ASN A 29 -28.59 0.55 8.10
CA ASN A 29 -28.04 1.06 6.84
C ASN A 29 -26.91 0.17 6.29
N ILE A 30 -26.32 -0.68 7.14
CA ILE A 30 -25.11 -1.46 6.79
C ILE A 30 -25.41 -2.46 5.68
N LEU A 31 -26.42 -3.32 5.85
CA LEU A 31 -26.71 -4.38 4.88
C LEU A 31 -27.16 -3.82 3.51
N PRO A 32 -28.11 -2.85 3.43
CA PRO A 32 -28.43 -2.19 2.16
C PRO A 32 -27.22 -1.50 1.53
N GLY A 33 -26.36 -0.88 2.36
CA GLY A 33 -25.13 -0.25 1.90
C GLY A 33 -24.13 -1.25 1.31
N LEU A 34 -23.96 -2.42 1.91
CA LEU A 34 -23.12 -3.50 1.36
C LEU A 34 -23.64 -4.00 0.01
N VAL A 35 -24.95 -4.17 -0.13
CA VAL A 35 -25.55 -4.53 -1.43
C VAL A 35 -25.21 -3.47 -2.47
N LYS A 36 -25.37 -2.18 -2.12
CA LYS A 36 -25.03 -1.07 -3.01
C LYS A 36 -23.55 -1.07 -3.42
N ILE A 37 -22.62 -1.35 -2.50
CA ILE A 37 -21.18 -1.48 -2.79
C ILE A 37 -20.92 -2.60 -3.80
N ILE A 38 -21.56 -3.76 -3.63
CA ILE A 38 -21.32 -4.95 -4.48
C ILE A 38 -21.93 -4.78 -5.88
N THR A 39 -23.08 -4.11 -5.98
CA THR A 39 -23.80 -3.94 -7.26
C THR A 39 -23.39 -2.71 -8.05
N MET A 40 -22.37 -1.98 -7.59
CA MET A 40 -21.88 -0.77 -8.26
C MET A 40 -20.63 -1.08 -9.06
N GLN A 41 -20.50 -0.48 -10.25
CA GLN A 41 -19.22 -0.52 -10.96
C GLN A 41 -18.19 0.34 -10.23
N ASP A 42 -17.10 -0.29 -9.80
CA ASP A 42 -15.96 0.38 -9.22
C ASP A 42 -15.04 0.83 -10.37
N VAL A 43 -15.01 2.11 -10.70
CA VAL A 43 -14.03 2.66 -11.65
C VAL A 43 -13.48 3.95 -11.04
N LEU A 44 -12.16 4.17 -11.12
CA LEU A 44 -11.47 5.31 -10.51
C LEU A 44 -11.63 5.33 -8.97
N ILE A 45 -11.68 6.50 -8.35
CA ILE A 45 -11.84 6.68 -6.91
C ILE A 45 -13.34 6.59 -6.61
N THR A 46 -13.76 5.38 -6.27
CA THR A 46 -15.14 5.06 -5.86
C THR A 46 -15.18 4.98 -4.34
N ASP A 47 -15.36 6.12 -3.67
CA ASP A 47 -15.40 6.21 -2.21
C ASP A 47 -16.69 5.60 -1.63
N TYR A 48 -16.55 4.49 -0.90
CA TYR A 48 -17.70 3.79 -0.32
C TYR A 48 -18.38 4.55 0.81
N VAL A 49 -17.68 5.48 1.47
CA VAL A 49 -18.30 6.35 2.47
C VAL A 49 -19.34 7.26 1.81
N GLN A 50 -19.04 7.77 0.60
CA GLN A 50 -19.97 8.59 -0.17
C GLN A 50 -21.14 7.76 -0.72
N ILE A 51 -20.88 6.52 -1.11
CA ILE A 51 -21.87 5.68 -1.79
C ILE A 51 -22.85 5.06 -0.80
N ALA A 52 -22.35 4.51 0.30
CA ALA A 52 -23.09 3.61 1.18
C ALA A 52 -23.02 4.02 2.66
N GLY A 53 -22.35 5.13 2.99
CA GLY A 53 -22.15 5.58 4.36
C GLY A 53 -20.91 4.95 5.03
N PRO A 54 -20.45 5.55 6.14
CA PRO A 54 -19.25 5.10 6.84
C PRO A 54 -19.41 3.69 7.43
N GLY A 55 -20.62 3.29 7.83
CA GLY A 55 -20.88 1.97 8.40
C GLY A 55 -20.65 0.86 7.40
N ALA A 56 -21.33 0.91 6.24
CA ALA A 56 -21.19 -0.10 5.20
C ALA A 56 -19.74 -0.17 4.65
N ALA A 57 -19.08 0.99 4.47
CA ALA A 57 -17.69 1.03 4.02
C ALA A 57 -16.74 0.32 4.99
N LEU A 58 -16.84 0.59 6.30
CA LEU A 58 -16.01 -0.05 7.32
C LEU A 58 -16.34 -1.55 7.48
N VAL A 59 -17.60 -1.96 7.35
CA VAL A 59 -17.95 -3.40 7.34
C VAL A 59 -17.37 -4.10 6.12
N ASN A 60 -17.40 -3.48 4.93
CA ASN A 60 -16.73 -4.05 3.75
C ASN A 60 -15.21 -4.20 3.97
N SER A 61 -14.56 -3.18 4.55
CA SER A 61 -13.14 -3.25 4.95
C SER A 61 -12.86 -4.42 5.89
N ALA A 62 -13.67 -4.56 6.94
CA ALA A 62 -13.55 -5.63 7.92
C ALA A 62 -13.72 -7.02 7.29
N LEU A 63 -14.69 -7.19 6.38
CA LEU A 63 -14.95 -8.47 5.70
C LEU A 63 -13.79 -8.85 4.77
N VAL A 64 -13.30 -7.92 3.95
CA VAL A 64 -12.15 -8.19 3.07
C VAL A 64 -10.89 -8.48 3.88
N THR A 65 -10.67 -7.75 4.98
CA THR A 65 -9.55 -7.99 5.89
C THR A 65 -9.66 -9.36 6.56
N LEU A 66 -10.86 -9.76 6.99
CA LEU A 66 -11.13 -11.07 7.57
C LEU A 66 -10.85 -12.19 6.58
N VAL A 67 -11.38 -12.11 5.36
CA VAL A 67 -11.14 -13.11 4.32
C VAL A 67 -9.65 -13.20 3.98
N SER A 68 -8.98 -12.07 3.85
CA SER A 68 -7.52 -12.02 3.61
C SER A 68 -6.76 -12.74 4.73
N THR A 69 -7.15 -12.49 5.99
CA THR A 69 -6.55 -13.13 7.17
C THR A 69 -6.80 -14.63 7.19
N VAL A 70 -8.02 -15.08 6.86
CA VAL A 70 -8.38 -16.50 6.77
C VAL A 70 -7.56 -17.18 5.67
N ILE A 71 -7.42 -16.55 4.50
CA ILE A 71 -6.62 -17.09 3.39
C ILE A 71 -5.15 -17.26 3.82
N LEU A 72 -4.55 -16.24 4.46
CA LEU A 72 -3.18 -16.32 4.98
C LEU A 72 -3.02 -17.43 6.02
N TYR A 73 -4.00 -17.59 6.92
CA TYR A 73 -4.02 -18.64 7.93
C TYR A 73 -4.10 -20.05 7.31
N LEU A 74 -5.00 -20.25 6.35
CA LEU A 74 -5.16 -21.52 5.64
C LEU A 74 -3.92 -21.88 4.84
N CYS A 75 -3.23 -20.88 4.27
CA CYS A 75 -1.99 -21.07 3.52
C CYS A 75 -0.76 -21.26 4.42
N LYS A 76 -0.89 -21.08 5.75
CA LYS A 76 0.21 -21.13 6.72
C LYS A 76 1.36 -20.16 6.37
N ASP A 77 1.01 -18.99 5.84
CA ASP A 77 1.96 -17.96 5.40
C ASP A 77 2.78 -17.43 6.59
N PRO A 78 4.13 -17.40 6.53
CA PRO A 78 4.97 -16.97 7.64
C PRO A 78 4.76 -15.49 7.93
N LEU A 79 4.16 -15.24 9.11
CA LEU A 79 3.81 -13.91 9.57
C LEU A 79 5.04 -13.04 9.82
N ASN A 80 5.12 -11.89 9.17
CA ASN A 80 6.22 -10.94 9.30
C ASN A 80 5.76 -9.48 9.13
N GLY A 81 6.69 -8.52 9.02
CA GLY A 81 6.36 -7.10 8.90
C GLY A 81 5.62 -6.77 7.60
N PHE A 82 5.88 -7.51 6.52
CA PHE A 82 5.14 -7.37 5.27
C PHE A 82 3.68 -7.81 5.42
N THR A 83 3.38 -8.82 6.25
CA THR A 83 2.00 -9.20 6.52
C THR A 83 1.18 -8.05 7.11
N ILE A 84 1.79 -7.21 7.96
CA ILE A 84 1.13 -6.00 8.51
C ILE A 84 0.86 -4.98 7.40
N ALA A 85 1.81 -4.79 6.48
CA ALA A 85 1.63 -3.95 5.30
C ALA A 85 0.50 -4.45 4.39
N LEU A 86 0.42 -5.77 4.17
CA LEU A 86 -0.64 -6.40 3.40
C LEU A 86 -2.01 -6.20 4.04
N ILE A 87 -2.15 -6.39 5.35
CA ILE A 87 -3.41 -6.13 6.07
C ILE A 87 -3.82 -4.65 5.97
N GLY A 88 -2.86 -3.72 6.08
CA GLY A 88 -3.10 -2.29 5.85
C GLY A 88 -3.59 -1.98 4.43
N LEU A 89 -3.03 -2.66 3.42
CA LEU A 89 -3.49 -2.55 2.03
C LEU A 89 -4.90 -3.13 1.83
N MET A 90 -5.16 -4.33 2.37
CA MET A 90 -6.45 -5.01 2.17
C MET A 90 -7.58 -4.26 2.87
N SER A 91 -7.37 -3.79 4.09
CA SER A 91 -8.32 -2.92 4.80
C SER A 91 -8.52 -1.59 4.07
N GLY A 92 -7.42 -0.86 3.82
CA GLY A 92 -7.50 0.49 3.28
C GLY A 92 -8.15 0.59 1.89
N PHE A 93 -7.73 -0.24 0.95
CA PHE A 93 -8.32 -0.23 -0.40
C PHE A 93 -9.71 -0.86 -0.45
N SER A 94 -10.16 -1.52 0.62
CA SER A 94 -11.55 -1.97 0.73
C SER A 94 -12.51 -0.87 1.19
N LEU A 95 -11.99 0.32 1.47
CA LEU A 95 -12.82 1.52 1.64
C LEU A 95 -13.12 2.22 0.32
N PHE A 96 -12.45 1.83 -0.78
CA PHE A 96 -12.68 2.36 -2.12
C PHE A 96 -12.22 1.39 -3.22
N GLY A 97 -13.16 0.83 -3.99
CA GLY A 97 -12.90 0.05 -5.18
C GLY A 97 -12.53 -1.44 -5.00
N LYS A 98 -12.32 -1.92 -3.78
CA LYS A 98 -12.27 -3.37 -3.48
C LYS A 98 -13.43 -3.77 -2.58
N ASN A 99 -14.15 -4.81 -2.96
CA ASN A 99 -15.23 -5.35 -2.15
C ASN A 99 -15.18 -6.87 -2.06
N ILE A 100 -15.98 -7.42 -1.16
CA ILE A 100 -15.98 -8.86 -0.87
C ILE A 100 -16.30 -9.74 -2.09
N ALA A 101 -16.98 -9.20 -3.11
CA ALA A 101 -17.34 -9.95 -4.32
C ALA A 101 -16.24 -9.89 -5.40
N ASN A 102 -15.69 -8.70 -5.65
CA ASN A 102 -14.78 -8.47 -6.78
C ASN A 102 -13.33 -8.91 -6.54
N ILE A 103 -12.96 -9.39 -5.35
CA ILE A 103 -11.60 -9.91 -5.08
C ILE A 103 -11.40 -11.37 -5.52
N TRP A 104 -12.45 -12.19 -5.52
CA TRP A 104 -12.35 -13.64 -5.70
C TRP A 104 -11.82 -14.07 -7.08
N PRO A 105 -12.25 -13.46 -8.19
CA PRO A 105 -11.78 -13.90 -9.50
C PRO A 105 -10.27 -13.76 -9.70
N ILE A 106 -9.66 -12.71 -9.16
CA ILE A 106 -8.19 -12.53 -9.19
C ILE A 106 -7.49 -13.58 -8.34
N ILE A 107 -7.99 -13.84 -7.12
CA ILE A 107 -7.42 -14.87 -6.24
C ILE A 107 -7.51 -16.25 -6.90
N LEU A 108 -8.65 -16.55 -7.55
CA LEU A 108 -8.84 -17.77 -8.32
C LEU A 108 -7.84 -17.85 -9.49
N GLY A 109 -7.62 -16.76 -10.22
CA GLY A 109 -6.60 -16.67 -11.26
C GLY A 109 -5.22 -17.03 -10.77
N THR A 110 -4.77 -16.44 -9.66
CA THR A 110 -3.47 -16.74 -9.08
C THR A 110 -3.38 -18.18 -8.56
N TRP A 111 -4.46 -18.72 -8.01
CA TRP A 111 -4.53 -20.12 -7.62
C TRP A 111 -4.38 -21.06 -8.83
N THR A 112 -5.04 -20.76 -9.95
CA THR A 112 -4.86 -21.56 -11.18
C THR A 112 -3.44 -21.47 -11.74
N TYR A 113 -2.78 -20.30 -11.63
CA TYR A 113 -1.37 -20.14 -11.98
C TYR A 113 -0.48 -21.04 -11.13
N ALA A 114 -0.63 -21.00 -9.80
CA ALA A 114 0.13 -21.84 -8.88
C ALA A 114 -0.06 -23.33 -9.20
N ARG A 115 -1.30 -23.75 -9.49
CA ARG A 115 -1.62 -25.13 -9.88
C ARG A 115 -0.96 -25.53 -11.21
N ARG A 116 -0.94 -24.65 -12.21
CA ARG A 116 -0.25 -24.90 -13.50
C ARG A 116 1.25 -25.03 -13.33
N ARG A 117 1.85 -24.24 -12.43
CA ARG A 117 3.27 -24.30 -12.06
C ARG A 117 3.61 -25.48 -11.12
N ARG A 118 2.60 -26.19 -10.61
CA ARG A 118 2.75 -27.24 -9.58
C ARG A 118 3.42 -26.72 -8.30
N GLU A 119 3.18 -25.45 -7.99
CA GLU A 119 3.68 -24.77 -6.80
C GLU A 119 2.56 -24.64 -5.76
N PRO A 120 2.88 -24.66 -4.45
CA PRO A 120 1.87 -24.43 -3.42
C PRO A 120 1.36 -22.99 -3.49
N PHE A 121 0.03 -22.82 -3.42
CA PHE A 121 -0.60 -21.49 -3.46
C PHE A 121 -0.09 -20.54 -2.36
N GLY A 122 0.37 -21.08 -1.23
CA GLY A 122 0.98 -20.29 -0.15
C GLY A 122 2.19 -19.46 -0.60
N GLN A 123 2.94 -19.86 -1.63
CA GLN A 123 4.04 -19.03 -2.16
C GLN A 123 3.55 -17.79 -2.91
N HIS A 124 2.30 -17.82 -3.41
CA HIS A 124 1.70 -16.77 -4.24
C HIS A 124 0.59 -16.01 -3.53
N VAL A 125 0.28 -16.35 -2.27
CA VAL A 125 -0.87 -15.79 -1.54
C VAL A 125 -0.77 -14.28 -1.35
N ASN A 126 0.43 -13.79 -1.00
CA ASN A 126 0.70 -12.35 -0.84
C ASN A 126 0.48 -11.61 -2.17
N VAL A 127 0.97 -12.19 -3.27
CA VAL A 127 0.77 -11.64 -4.63
C VAL A 127 -0.72 -11.66 -5.00
N ALA A 128 -1.43 -12.76 -4.77
CA ALA A 128 -2.85 -12.91 -5.06
C ALA A 128 -3.69 -11.82 -4.37
N LEU A 129 -3.43 -11.59 -3.08
CA LEU A 129 -4.14 -10.57 -2.29
C LEU A 129 -3.80 -9.16 -2.77
N MET A 130 -2.54 -8.86 -3.09
CA MET A 130 -2.21 -7.53 -3.61
C MET A 130 -2.71 -7.30 -5.06
N ALA A 131 -2.80 -8.35 -5.88
CA ALA A 131 -3.28 -8.30 -7.27
C ALA A 131 -4.73 -7.79 -7.36
N THR A 132 -5.51 -7.95 -6.29
CA THR A 132 -6.87 -7.38 -6.15
C THR A 132 -6.91 -5.85 -6.30
N ALA A 133 -5.76 -5.17 -6.41
CA ALA A 133 -5.70 -3.77 -6.85
C ALA A 133 -6.42 -3.50 -8.19
N LEU A 134 -6.58 -4.52 -9.03
CA LEU A 134 -7.33 -4.46 -10.30
C LEU A 134 -8.76 -4.97 -10.19
N SER A 135 -9.27 -5.20 -8.98
CA SER A 135 -10.67 -5.55 -8.74
C SER A 135 -11.71 -4.58 -9.34
N PRO A 136 -11.46 -3.26 -9.46
CA PRO A 136 -12.32 -2.36 -10.24
C PRO A 136 -12.62 -2.85 -11.66
N LEU A 137 -11.63 -3.44 -12.33
CA LEU A 137 -11.80 -3.97 -13.67
C LEU A 137 -12.76 -5.17 -13.70
N ILE A 138 -12.84 -5.96 -12.62
CA ILE A 138 -13.82 -7.05 -12.50
C ILE A 138 -15.22 -6.47 -12.39
N SER A 139 -15.44 -5.49 -11.48
CA SER A 139 -16.73 -4.83 -11.33
C SER A 139 -17.18 -4.19 -12.65
N TYR A 140 -16.26 -3.52 -13.36
CA TYR A 140 -16.52 -2.94 -14.68
C TYR A 140 -16.91 -4.00 -15.72
N MET A 141 -16.11 -5.05 -15.89
CA MET A 141 -16.40 -6.11 -16.88
C MET A 141 -17.68 -6.88 -16.54
N ALA A 142 -18.07 -6.94 -15.27
CA ALA A 142 -19.29 -7.63 -14.84
C ALA A 142 -20.55 -6.78 -14.98
N LEU A 143 -20.46 -5.45 -14.76
CA LEU A 143 -21.63 -4.57 -14.57
C LEU A 143 -21.68 -3.34 -15.50
N GLY A 144 -20.52 -2.86 -15.97
CA GLY A 144 -20.40 -1.57 -16.67
C GLY A 144 -19.96 -1.64 -18.14
N SER A 145 -19.32 -2.73 -18.56
CA SER A 145 -18.91 -2.96 -19.95
C SER A 145 -20.11 -3.09 -20.90
N GLN A 146 -19.92 -2.76 -22.17
CA GLN A 146 -20.90 -3.06 -23.24
C GLN A 146 -21.25 -4.55 -23.32
N HIS A 147 -20.31 -5.41 -22.94
CA HIS A 147 -20.46 -6.87 -22.89
C HIS A 147 -20.64 -7.37 -21.44
N ALA A 148 -21.12 -6.52 -20.54
CA ALA A 148 -21.24 -6.78 -19.12
C ALA A 148 -21.97 -8.10 -18.84
N ASN A 149 -21.24 -9.04 -18.26
CA ASN A 149 -21.82 -10.18 -17.59
C ASN A 149 -20.84 -10.73 -16.55
N LEU A 150 -21.39 -11.43 -15.54
CA LEU A 150 -20.59 -11.97 -14.45
C LEU A 150 -19.47 -12.90 -14.92
N LEU A 151 -19.71 -13.68 -15.98
CA LEU A 151 -18.71 -14.61 -16.52
C LEU A 151 -17.50 -13.89 -17.09
N VAL A 152 -17.68 -12.79 -17.83
CA VAL A 152 -16.61 -11.98 -18.40
C VAL A 152 -15.80 -11.32 -17.29
N GLY A 153 -16.45 -10.82 -16.24
CA GLY A 153 -15.77 -10.33 -15.04
C GLY A 153 -14.90 -11.42 -14.37
N VAL A 154 -15.44 -12.64 -14.22
CA VAL A 154 -14.70 -13.78 -13.66
C VAL A 154 -13.50 -14.14 -14.54
N LEU A 155 -13.70 -14.27 -15.85
CA LEU A 155 -12.64 -14.61 -16.81
C LEU A 155 -11.53 -13.55 -16.82
N MET A 156 -11.88 -12.26 -16.83
CA MET A 156 -10.92 -11.16 -16.75
C MET A 156 -10.11 -11.24 -15.45
N GLY A 157 -10.76 -11.45 -14.31
CA GLY A 157 -10.06 -11.61 -13.04
C GLY A 157 -9.11 -12.81 -13.03
N MET A 158 -9.51 -13.94 -13.62
CA MET A 158 -8.65 -15.11 -13.74
C MET A 158 -7.41 -14.84 -14.61
N VAL A 159 -7.57 -14.09 -15.71
CA VAL A 159 -6.44 -13.67 -16.55
C VAL A 159 -5.48 -12.78 -15.77
N ILE A 160 -6.00 -11.75 -15.08
CA ILE A 160 -5.19 -10.84 -14.27
C ILE A 160 -4.41 -11.61 -13.21
N GLY A 161 -5.11 -12.40 -12.39
CA GLY A 161 -4.50 -13.20 -11.33
C GLY A 161 -3.49 -14.22 -11.84
N GLY A 162 -3.68 -14.70 -13.08
CA GLY A 162 -2.77 -15.64 -13.73
C GLY A 162 -1.46 -15.01 -14.26
N VAL A 163 -1.47 -13.72 -14.59
CA VAL A 163 -0.31 -13.00 -15.16
C VAL A 163 0.54 -12.34 -14.07
N LEU A 164 -0.10 -11.83 -13.01
CA LEU A 164 0.60 -10.98 -12.05
C LEU A 164 1.74 -11.64 -11.25
N PRO A 165 1.69 -12.92 -10.87
CA PRO A 165 2.83 -13.58 -10.21
C PRO A 165 4.13 -13.52 -11.00
N SER A 166 4.07 -13.74 -12.31
CA SER A 166 5.25 -13.61 -13.17
C SER A 166 5.69 -12.16 -13.36
N LEU A 167 4.72 -11.24 -13.46
CA LEU A 167 5.01 -9.83 -13.72
C LEU A 167 5.64 -9.15 -12.50
N SER A 168 5.11 -9.38 -11.30
CA SER A 168 5.60 -8.75 -10.06
C SER A 168 7.05 -9.11 -9.77
N ALA A 169 7.41 -10.38 -9.95
CA ALA A 169 8.76 -10.89 -9.74
C ALA A 169 9.79 -10.22 -10.66
N TYR A 170 9.39 -9.92 -11.91
CA TYR A 170 10.23 -9.19 -12.84
C TYR A 170 10.33 -7.70 -12.46
N THR A 171 9.20 -7.05 -12.18
CA THR A 171 9.20 -5.61 -11.88
C THR A 171 9.93 -5.27 -10.59
N TYR A 172 9.94 -6.18 -9.60
CA TYR A 172 10.68 -6.00 -8.36
C TYR A 172 12.17 -5.76 -8.62
N LYS A 173 12.76 -6.56 -9.52
CA LYS A 173 14.18 -6.47 -9.90
C LYS A 173 14.49 -5.14 -10.59
N VAL A 174 13.58 -4.65 -11.43
CA VAL A 174 13.74 -3.39 -12.16
C VAL A 174 13.74 -2.17 -11.22
N GLN A 175 12.98 -2.23 -10.12
CA GLN A 175 12.85 -1.12 -9.17
C GLN A 175 13.86 -1.13 -8.04
N ASN A 176 14.57 -2.24 -7.85
CA ASN A 176 15.68 -2.38 -6.91
C ASN A 176 15.34 -1.93 -5.47
N GLY A 177 14.10 -2.19 -5.06
CA GLY A 177 13.59 -1.88 -3.71
C GLY A 177 13.33 -0.41 -3.41
N MET A 178 13.39 0.47 -4.40
CA MET A 178 13.19 1.93 -4.23
C MET A 178 11.71 2.36 -4.21
N ASN A 179 10.82 1.45 -4.58
CA ASN A 179 9.37 1.61 -4.55
C ASN A 179 8.78 0.52 -3.66
N LEU A 180 8.28 0.91 -2.48
CA LEU A 180 7.68 -0.04 -1.53
C LEU A 180 6.42 -0.73 -2.07
N TYR A 181 5.74 -0.10 -3.03
CA TYR A 181 4.52 -0.57 -3.67
C TYR A 181 4.81 -1.23 -5.03
N ASN A 182 5.80 -2.13 -5.10
CA ASN A 182 6.17 -2.82 -6.35
C ASN A 182 4.95 -3.45 -7.05
N MET A 183 4.07 -4.10 -6.29
CA MET A 183 2.87 -4.70 -6.88
C MET A 183 1.98 -3.68 -7.58
N GLY A 184 1.91 -2.43 -7.09
CA GLY A 184 1.17 -1.37 -7.75
C GLY A 184 1.70 -1.06 -9.15
N PHE A 185 3.02 -1.15 -9.33
CA PHE A 185 3.64 -1.01 -10.64
C PHE A 185 3.37 -2.19 -11.56
N ALA A 186 3.46 -3.43 -11.08
CA ALA A 186 3.07 -4.60 -11.87
C ALA A 186 1.60 -4.51 -12.33
N CYS A 187 0.68 -4.18 -11.42
CA CYS A 187 -0.73 -3.95 -11.74
C CYS A 187 -0.92 -2.82 -12.77
N GLY A 188 -0.18 -1.72 -12.61
CA GLY A 188 -0.25 -0.58 -13.52
C GLY A 188 0.23 -0.91 -14.93
N MET A 189 1.34 -1.65 -15.06
CA MET A 189 1.84 -2.13 -16.35
C MET A 189 0.83 -3.04 -17.05
N LEU A 190 0.19 -3.96 -16.32
CA LEU A 190 -0.86 -4.80 -16.91
C LEU A 190 -2.10 -3.98 -17.30
N ALA A 191 -2.53 -3.05 -16.45
CA ALA A 191 -3.68 -2.18 -16.73
C ALA A 191 -3.45 -1.29 -17.95
N MET A 192 -2.22 -0.82 -18.17
CA MET A 192 -1.81 -0.10 -19.37
C MET A 192 -1.83 -0.94 -20.65
N MET A 193 -1.88 -2.27 -20.55
CA MET A 193 -2.11 -3.13 -21.71
C MET A 193 -3.61 -3.36 -21.93
N ILE A 194 -4.36 -3.64 -20.86
CA ILE A 194 -5.78 -3.99 -20.97
C ILE A 194 -6.64 -2.78 -21.34
N VAL A 195 -6.47 -1.64 -20.66
CA VAL A 195 -7.37 -0.50 -20.81
C VAL A 195 -7.29 0.12 -22.22
N PRO A 196 -6.13 0.31 -22.85
CA PRO A 196 -6.09 0.77 -24.24
C PRO A 196 -6.76 -0.19 -25.23
N ILE A 197 -6.70 -1.50 -25.01
CA ILE A 197 -7.41 -2.49 -25.84
C ILE A 197 -8.92 -2.31 -25.71
N LEU A 198 -9.42 -2.15 -24.46
CA LEU A 198 -10.83 -1.89 -24.20
C LEU A 198 -11.29 -0.56 -24.82
N THR A 199 -10.49 0.51 -24.67
CA THR A 199 -10.77 1.80 -25.30
C THR A 199 -10.80 1.70 -26.82
N ALA A 200 -9.87 0.98 -27.44
CA ALA A 200 -9.84 0.76 -28.90
C ALA A 200 -11.06 -0.05 -29.39
N ALA A 201 -11.61 -0.92 -28.54
CA ALA A 201 -12.85 -1.65 -28.79
C ALA A 201 -14.13 -0.81 -28.55
N GLY A 202 -14.00 0.45 -28.13
CA GLY A 202 -15.13 1.31 -27.79
C GLY A 202 -15.76 1.03 -26.42
N ASP A 203 -15.13 0.21 -25.59
CA ASP A 203 -15.61 -0.25 -24.29
C ASP A 203 -14.73 0.32 -23.16
N SER A 204 -14.53 1.65 -23.17
CA SER A 204 -13.69 2.31 -22.17
C SER A 204 -14.42 2.52 -20.85
N PRO A 205 -13.79 2.24 -19.69
CA PRO A 205 -14.37 2.56 -18.39
C PRO A 205 -14.66 4.05 -18.22
N GLU A 206 -15.86 4.38 -17.75
CA GLU A 206 -16.23 5.78 -17.43
C GLU A 206 -15.51 6.27 -16.17
N LYS A 207 -14.94 7.48 -16.24
CA LYS A 207 -14.29 8.11 -15.09
C LYS A 207 -15.35 8.70 -14.16
N VAL A 208 -15.69 7.99 -13.09
CA VAL A 208 -16.55 8.53 -12.04
C VAL A 208 -15.74 8.73 -10.77
N MET A 209 -15.83 9.92 -10.17
CA MET A 209 -15.15 10.24 -8.91
C MET A 209 -16.18 10.47 -7.83
N TYR A 210 -16.24 9.54 -6.88
CA TYR A 210 -17.03 9.69 -5.66
C TYR A 210 -16.09 10.07 -4.52
N TRP A 211 -16.42 11.14 -3.80
CA TRP A 211 -15.56 11.70 -2.77
C TRP A 211 -16.39 12.27 -1.63
N ALA A 212 -16.36 11.62 -0.46
CA ALA A 212 -17.12 12.08 0.70
C ALA A 212 -16.46 13.31 1.35
N THR A 213 -17.29 14.20 1.89
CA THR A 213 -16.89 15.40 2.63
C THR A 213 -17.63 15.48 3.96
N GLY A 214 -17.10 16.25 4.92
CA GLY A 214 -17.77 16.49 6.20
C GLY A 214 -17.55 15.46 7.32
N TYR A 215 -16.72 14.42 7.09
CA TYR A 215 -16.42 13.40 8.10
C TYR A 215 -15.12 13.64 8.88
N ASN A 216 -14.43 14.76 8.65
CA ASN A 216 -13.12 15.07 9.23
C ASN A 216 -13.08 14.86 10.74
N ALA A 217 -13.98 15.47 11.51
CA ALA A 217 -13.97 15.36 12.97
C ALA A 217 -14.10 13.90 13.46
N LYS A 218 -15.05 13.14 12.89
CA LYS A 218 -15.33 11.76 13.28
C LYS A 218 -14.15 10.84 12.95
N PHE A 219 -13.61 10.95 11.73
CA PHE A 219 -12.48 10.12 11.31
C PHE A 219 -11.15 10.54 11.93
N THR A 220 -10.91 11.82 12.19
CA THR A 220 -9.76 12.27 12.96
C THR A 220 -9.78 11.66 14.37
N ALA A 221 -10.93 11.67 15.04
CA ALA A 221 -11.06 11.05 16.37
C ALA A 221 -10.74 9.54 16.32
N ALA A 222 -11.32 8.81 15.36
CA ALA A 222 -11.08 7.37 15.20
C ALA A 222 -9.59 7.06 14.92
N LEU A 223 -8.95 7.82 14.02
CA LEU A 223 -7.53 7.65 13.68
C LEU A 223 -6.61 8.01 14.85
N CYS A 224 -6.90 9.08 15.59
CA CYS A 224 -6.14 9.46 16.78
C CYS A 224 -6.23 8.38 17.86
N ILE A 225 -7.41 7.78 18.06
CA ILE A 225 -7.60 6.66 18.99
C ILE A 225 -6.77 5.46 18.53
N LEU A 226 -6.88 5.04 17.27
CA LEU A 226 -6.10 3.92 16.72
C LEU A 226 -4.59 4.16 16.89
N CYS A 227 -4.10 5.33 16.49
CA CYS A 227 -2.68 5.67 16.59
C CYS A 227 -2.22 5.76 18.05
N GLY A 228 -3.04 6.32 18.94
CA GLY A 228 -2.78 6.38 20.37
C GLY A 228 -2.67 5.00 21.00
N VAL A 229 -3.58 4.08 20.66
CA VAL A 229 -3.53 2.67 21.10
C VAL A 229 -2.26 1.98 20.61
N LEU A 230 -1.85 2.21 19.36
CA LEU A 230 -0.60 1.64 18.81
C LEU A 230 0.64 2.16 19.56
N ILE A 231 0.75 3.48 19.74
CA ILE A 231 1.87 4.10 20.48
C ILE A 231 1.91 3.60 21.93
N PHE A 232 0.76 3.60 22.61
CA PHE A 232 0.63 3.11 23.98
C PHE A 232 1.05 1.65 24.09
N SER A 233 0.57 0.80 23.17
CA SER A 233 0.91 -0.63 23.15
C SER A 233 2.39 -0.87 22.91
N GLY A 234 3.01 -0.08 22.03
CA GLY A 234 4.45 -0.15 21.76
C GLY A 234 5.32 0.25 22.95
N LEU A 235 4.88 1.24 23.73
CA LEU A 235 5.61 1.73 24.91
C LEU A 235 5.44 0.84 26.14
N PHE A 236 4.25 0.26 26.35
CA PHE A 236 3.89 -0.34 27.65
C PHE A 236 3.48 -1.82 27.59
N LEU A 237 3.02 -2.34 26.46
CA LEU A 237 2.42 -3.69 26.37
C LEU A 237 3.32 -4.75 25.71
N CYS A 238 4.53 -4.37 25.31
CA CYS A 238 5.46 -5.26 24.58
C CYS A 238 6.50 -5.94 25.47
N GLY A 239 6.41 -5.84 26.81
CA GLY A 239 7.34 -6.46 27.75
C GLY A 239 8.76 -5.88 27.73
N LYS A 240 8.94 -4.68 27.16
CA LYS A 240 10.18 -3.89 27.20
C LYS A 240 9.92 -2.61 27.99
N PRO A 241 10.91 -2.09 28.73
CA PRO A 241 10.75 -0.79 29.38
C PRO A 241 10.61 0.31 28.33
N ALA A 242 9.82 1.34 28.64
CA ALA A 242 9.46 2.40 27.68
C ALA A 242 10.70 3.09 27.07
N TRP A 243 11.76 3.29 27.85
CA TRP A 243 13.02 3.87 27.35
C TRP A 243 13.67 3.01 26.25
N ALA A 244 13.61 1.69 26.36
CA ALA A 244 14.20 0.77 25.39
C ALA A 244 13.34 0.68 24.12
N ALA A 245 12.02 0.71 24.27
CA ALA A 245 11.09 0.82 23.14
C ALA A 245 11.33 2.11 22.34
N TRP A 246 11.47 3.25 23.04
CA TRP A 246 11.77 4.55 22.44
C TRP A 246 13.16 4.60 21.79
N ALA A 247 14.18 4.03 22.44
CA ALA A 247 15.52 3.92 21.85
C ALA A 247 15.50 3.08 20.57
N GLY A 248 14.74 1.99 20.54
CA GLY A 248 14.52 1.19 19.34
C GLY A 248 13.83 1.98 18.23
N TYR A 249 12.80 2.76 18.56
CA TYR A 249 12.13 3.65 17.60
C TYR A 249 13.10 4.69 17.01
N ARG A 250 13.92 5.34 17.84
CA ARG A 250 14.95 6.28 17.36
C ARG A 250 15.96 5.63 16.41
N ARG A 251 16.32 4.37 16.64
CA ARG A 251 17.19 3.61 15.72
C ARG A 251 16.48 3.28 14.42
N LEU A 252 15.19 2.94 14.46
CA LEU A 252 14.38 2.68 13.27
C LEU A 252 14.35 3.91 12.34
N LEU A 253 14.26 5.12 12.89
CA LEU A 253 14.30 6.38 12.11
C LEU A 253 15.59 6.62 11.31
N LEU A 254 16.65 5.86 11.58
CA LEU A 254 17.95 5.98 10.90
C LEU A 254 18.15 4.97 9.77
N THR A 255 17.17 4.10 9.53
CA THR A 255 17.24 3.09 8.45
C THR A 255 16.97 3.71 7.08
N SER A 256 17.45 3.08 6.00
CA SER A 256 17.14 3.56 4.65
C SER A 256 15.68 3.30 4.26
N GLY A 257 15.09 2.23 4.79
CA GLY A 257 13.76 1.76 4.42
C GLY A 257 13.68 1.11 3.03
N ARG A 258 14.81 0.92 2.34
CA ARG A 258 14.88 0.25 1.03
C ARG A 258 14.40 -1.19 1.13
N ALA A 259 13.46 -1.58 0.27
CA ALA A 259 12.93 -2.93 0.30
C ALA A 259 14.02 -3.96 -0.11
N PRO A 260 14.10 -5.11 0.57
CA PRO A 260 13.23 -5.53 1.67
C PRO A 260 13.68 -4.96 3.02
N SER A 261 12.75 -4.33 3.76
CA SER A 261 13.04 -3.67 5.04
C SER A 261 12.02 -4.04 6.11
N ASP A 262 12.10 -5.28 6.60
CA ASP A 262 11.15 -5.81 7.59
C ASP A 262 11.49 -5.32 9.01
N TYR A 263 10.87 -4.21 9.41
CA TYR A 263 11.12 -3.62 10.73
C TYR A 263 10.63 -4.50 11.88
N LEU A 264 9.66 -5.39 11.66
CA LEU A 264 9.20 -6.32 12.69
C LEU A 264 10.27 -7.37 12.99
N ARG A 265 10.97 -7.86 11.95
CA ARG A 265 12.10 -8.78 12.07
C ARG A 265 13.35 -8.09 12.62
N MET A 266 13.58 -6.83 12.24
CA MET A 266 14.78 -6.05 12.64
C MET A 266 14.69 -5.46 14.06
N PHE A 267 13.55 -4.88 14.45
CA PHE A 267 13.41 -4.11 15.71
C PHE A 267 12.43 -4.73 16.73
N GLY A 268 11.59 -5.65 16.27
CA GLY A 268 10.50 -6.24 17.06
C GLY A 268 9.28 -5.33 17.21
N ALA A 269 8.25 -5.84 17.91
CA ALA A 269 6.93 -5.20 17.94
C ALA A 269 6.91 -3.79 18.56
N ALA A 270 7.65 -3.55 19.65
CA ALA A 270 7.59 -2.27 20.38
C ALA A 270 7.94 -1.04 19.51
N PRO A 271 9.13 -0.95 18.88
CA PRO A 271 9.46 0.17 17.99
C PRO A 271 8.53 0.30 16.79
N VAL A 272 8.07 -0.83 16.23
CA VAL A 272 7.19 -0.86 15.07
C VAL A 272 5.83 -0.27 15.41
N LEU A 273 5.21 -0.64 16.53
CA LEU A 273 3.91 -0.11 16.94
C LEU A 273 3.97 1.40 17.20
N ILE A 274 5.05 1.91 17.80
CA ILE A 274 5.29 3.35 17.97
C ILE A 274 5.36 4.02 16.59
N ASN A 275 6.17 3.48 15.68
CA ASN A 275 6.33 4.01 14.33
C ASN A 275 5.01 4.03 13.53
N MET A 276 4.22 2.95 13.62
CA MET A 276 2.89 2.85 13.02
C MET A 276 1.96 3.97 13.47
N GLY A 277 1.86 4.20 14.80
CA GLY A 277 0.99 5.25 15.32
C GLY A 277 1.51 6.66 15.00
N VAL A 278 2.82 6.90 15.07
CA VAL A 278 3.40 8.21 14.70
C VAL A 278 3.15 8.52 13.22
N ASN A 279 3.42 7.58 12.32
CA ASN A 279 3.19 7.81 10.90
C ASN A 279 1.71 7.96 10.57
N GLY A 280 0.82 7.26 11.27
CA GLY A 280 -0.63 7.46 11.16
C GLY A 280 -1.06 8.88 11.54
N LEU A 281 -0.53 9.42 12.64
CA LEU A 281 -0.77 10.80 13.05
C LEU A 281 -0.19 11.80 12.04
N VAL A 282 1.03 11.57 11.54
CA VAL A 282 1.65 12.40 10.50
C VAL A 282 0.81 12.44 9.23
N ALA A 283 0.35 11.28 8.76
CA ALA A 283 -0.48 11.17 7.55
C ALA A 283 -1.85 11.84 7.75
N THR A 284 -2.46 11.69 8.93
CA THR A 284 -3.72 12.36 9.27
C THR A 284 -3.54 13.88 9.33
N ALA A 285 -2.50 14.35 10.02
CA ALA A 285 -2.17 15.77 10.12
C ALA A 285 -1.89 16.37 8.74
N TYR A 286 -1.17 15.66 7.87
CA TYR A 286 -0.89 16.09 6.51
C TYR A 286 -2.19 16.42 5.74
N ILE A 287 -3.17 15.51 5.74
CA ILE A 287 -4.46 15.72 5.05
C ILE A 287 -5.21 16.94 5.63
N LEU A 288 -5.22 17.10 6.94
CA LEU A 288 -5.90 18.23 7.57
C LEU A 288 -5.18 19.57 7.27
N LEU A 289 -3.85 19.59 7.28
CA LEU A 289 -3.04 20.78 7.03
C LEU A 289 -3.20 21.30 5.59
N ILE A 290 -3.35 20.41 4.62
CA ILE A 290 -3.61 20.80 3.22
C ILE A 290 -5.08 21.13 2.96
N GLY A 291 -5.96 21.13 3.98
CA GLY A 291 -7.39 21.40 3.83
C GLY A 291 -8.14 20.28 3.11
N GLY A 292 -7.66 19.04 3.22
CA GLY A 292 -8.26 17.85 2.63
C GLY A 292 -9.46 17.31 3.40
N ASN A 293 -10.08 16.26 2.85
CA ASN A 293 -11.23 15.59 3.45
C ASN A 293 -10.85 14.18 3.87
N LEU A 294 -11.16 13.81 5.11
CA LEU A 294 -11.08 12.42 5.56
C LEU A 294 -12.34 11.68 5.09
N ASN A 295 -12.12 10.65 4.28
CA ASN A 295 -13.11 9.75 3.72
C ASN A 295 -12.52 8.37 3.42
N GLY A 296 -13.26 7.47 2.75
CA GLY A 296 -12.81 6.10 2.51
C GLY A 296 -11.45 6.02 1.79
N ALA A 297 -11.25 6.85 0.77
CA ALA A 297 -10.01 6.87 0.00
C ALA A 297 -8.80 7.35 0.82
N THR A 298 -8.95 8.47 1.55
CA THR A 298 -7.86 8.98 2.39
C THR A 298 -7.59 8.09 3.61
N LEU A 299 -8.65 7.49 4.20
CA LEU A 299 -8.50 6.52 5.27
C LEU A 299 -7.68 5.33 4.78
N GLY A 300 -7.97 4.83 3.57
CA GLY A 300 -7.20 3.76 2.99
C GLY A 300 -5.74 4.13 2.73
N GLY A 301 -5.47 5.36 2.32
CA GLY A 301 -4.10 5.90 2.24
C GLY A 301 -3.39 5.93 3.60
N ILE A 302 -4.07 6.40 4.65
CA ILE A 302 -3.52 6.47 6.01
C ILE A 302 -3.27 5.06 6.57
N LEU A 303 -4.21 4.13 6.43
CA LEU A 303 -4.06 2.73 6.83
C LEU A 303 -2.92 2.04 6.08
N THR A 304 -2.71 2.39 4.81
CA THR A 304 -1.55 1.90 4.05
C THR A 304 -0.24 2.46 4.58
N VAL A 305 -0.17 3.75 4.93
CA VAL A 305 1.01 4.35 5.58
C VAL A 305 1.29 3.65 6.91
N ILE A 306 0.25 3.42 7.73
CA ILE A 306 0.35 2.67 9.00
C ILE A 306 0.87 1.26 8.74
N GLY A 307 0.31 0.51 7.79
CA GLY A 307 0.73 -0.86 7.47
C GLY A 307 2.20 -0.94 7.05
N PHE A 308 2.62 -0.11 6.10
CA PHE A 308 4.01 -0.05 5.64
C PHE A 308 4.98 0.57 6.67
N SER A 309 4.49 1.07 7.80
CA SER A 309 5.36 1.46 8.91
C SER A 309 5.98 0.25 9.62
N ALA A 310 5.49 -0.96 9.34
CA ALA A 310 6.18 -2.21 9.68
C ALA A 310 7.17 -2.66 8.59
N TYR A 311 7.17 -2.01 7.42
CA TYR A 311 7.91 -2.41 6.24
C TYR A 311 8.46 -1.20 5.46
N GLY A 312 9.57 -0.62 5.95
CA GLY A 312 10.36 0.40 5.25
C GLY A 312 9.93 1.87 5.40
N LYS A 313 8.80 2.20 6.04
CA LYS A 313 8.39 3.60 6.26
C LYS A 313 8.60 4.09 7.67
N HIS A 314 9.08 5.31 7.81
CA HIS A 314 9.17 6.04 9.08
C HIS A 314 9.08 7.55 8.87
N ALA A 315 8.80 8.31 9.93
CA ALA A 315 8.55 9.75 9.84
C ALA A 315 9.63 10.50 9.05
N ALA A 316 10.90 10.21 9.30
CA ALA A 316 12.02 10.87 8.63
C ALA A 316 12.16 10.58 7.13
N ASN A 317 11.58 9.48 6.60
CA ASN A 317 11.65 9.16 5.17
C ASN A 317 10.34 9.45 4.41
N ILE A 318 9.19 9.50 5.09
CA ILE A 318 7.91 9.87 4.46
C ILE A 318 7.70 11.39 4.39
N LEU A 319 8.15 12.15 5.39
CA LEU A 319 7.94 13.60 5.45
C LEU A 319 8.56 14.34 4.26
N PRO A 320 9.82 14.05 3.83
CA PRO A 320 10.39 14.70 2.65
C PRO A 320 9.56 14.46 1.39
N VAL A 321 9.03 13.25 1.22
CA VAL A 321 8.19 12.90 0.06
C VAL A 321 6.85 13.65 0.10
N MET A 322 6.19 13.69 1.26
CA MET A 322 4.95 14.47 1.45
C MET A 322 5.17 15.96 1.17
N CYS A 323 6.27 16.53 1.67
CA CYS A 323 6.66 17.91 1.36
C CYS A 323 6.86 18.11 -0.14
N GLY A 324 7.55 17.19 -0.81
CA GLY A 324 7.72 17.21 -2.27
C GLY A 324 6.40 17.25 -3.03
N VAL A 325 5.43 16.41 -2.63
CA VAL A 325 4.10 16.39 -3.25
C VAL A 325 3.37 17.72 -3.04
N SER A 326 3.41 18.28 -1.82
CA SER A 326 2.78 19.57 -1.55
C SER A 326 3.39 20.69 -2.37
N LEU A 327 4.73 20.73 -2.50
CA LEU A 327 5.42 21.68 -3.39
C LEU A 327 5.01 21.49 -4.85
N GLY A 328 4.94 20.24 -5.32
CA GLY A 328 4.49 19.93 -6.67
C GLY A 328 3.09 20.44 -6.94
N GLY A 329 2.17 20.29 -5.99
CA GLY A 329 0.83 20.88 -6.06
C GLY A 329 0.86 22.39 -6.29
N THR A 330 1.59 23.13 -5.45
CA THR A 330 1.68 24.60 -5.56
C THR A 330 2.37 25.09 -6.82
N PHE A 331 3.50 24.48 -7.20
CA PHE A 331 4.31 24.94 -8.34
C PHE A 331 3.76 24.51 -9.70
N LEU A 332 3.05 23.38 -9.77
CA LEU A 332 2.45 22.89 -11.01
C LEU A 332 1.01 23.38 -11.21
N HIS A 333 0.61 24.42 -10.46
CA HIS A 333 -0.71 25.07 -10.53
C HIS A 333 -1.91 24.14 -10.27
N TYR A 334 -1.71 23.11 -9.45
CA TYR A 334 -2.80 22.23 -9.00
C TYR A 334 -3.26 22.62 -7.59
N ASN A 335 -4.52 22.36 -7.27
CA ASN A 335 -4.97 22.54 -5.89
C ASN A 335 -4.47 21.38 -5.03
N VAL A 336 -3.66 21.68 -4.00
CA VAL A 336 -3.07 20.69 -3.09
C VAL A 336 -4.15 19.86 -2.38
N ASN A 337 -5.34 20.42 -2.19
CA ASN A 337 -6.48 19.72 -1.61
C ASN A 337 -7.29 18.89 -2.63
N SER A 338 -6.86 18.78 -3.89
CA SER A 338 -7.55 17.93 -4.86
C SER A 338 -7.46 16.44 -4.46
N PRO A 339 -8.49 15.62 -4.73
CA PRO A 339 -8.49 14.20 -4.39
C PRO A 339 -7.23 13.46 -4.84
N ALA A 340 -6.78 13.70 -6.08
CA ALA A 340 -5.60 13.06 -6.63
C ALA A 340 -4.31 13.44 -5.88
N LEU A 341 -4.13 14.71 -5.51
CA LEU A 341 -2.94 15.15 -4.77
C LEU A 341 -2.97 14.76 -3.29
N GLN A 342 -4.16 14.70 -2.67
CA GLN A 342 -4.29 14.12 -1.33
C GLN A 342 -3.81 12.66 -1.30
N LEU A 343 -4.27 11.86 -2.27
CA LEU A 343 -3.82 10.48 -2.42
C LEU A 343 -2.34 10.39 -2.83
N ALA A 344 -1.85 11.33 -3.65
CA ALA A 344 -0.42 11.41 -3.99
C ALA A 344 0.44 11.65 -2.76
N GLY A 345 0.01 12.51 -1.83
CA GLY A 345 0.75 12.78 -0.59
C GLY A 345 0.81 11.56 0.32
N LEU A 346 -0.30 10.81 0.43
CA LEU A 346 -0.35 9.60 1.24
C LEU A 346 0.41 8.43 0.62
N PHE A 347 0.08 8.07 -0.62
CA PHE A 347 0.62 6.89 -1.28
C PHE A 347 1.97 7.14 -1.97
N GLY A 348 2.31 8.37 -2.32
CA GLY A 348 3.62 8.75 -2.86
C GLY A 348 4.76 8.43 -1.90
N THR A 349 4.47 8.31 -0.60
CA THR A 349 5.40 7.78 0.42
C THR A 349 5.93 6.36 0.11
N THR A 350 5.45 5.70 -0.94
CA THR A 350 6.11 4.53 -1.52
C THR A 350 7.57 4.79 -1.94
N LEU A 351 7.89 6.05 -2.26
CA LEU A 351 9.23 6.54 -2.60
C LEU A 351 10.06 6.93 -1.37
N ALA A 352 9.58 6.64 -0.16
CA ALA A 352 10.31 6.83 1.08
C ALA A 352 11.76 6.28 1.06
N PRO A 353 12.04 5.12 0.43
CA PRO A 353 13.42 4.64 0.28
C PRO A 353 14.37 5.64 -0.41
N ILE A 354 13.89 6.47 -1.35
CA ILE A 354 14.73 7.48 -2.01
C ILE A 354 15.23 8.50 -0.97
N ALA A 355 14.34 8.94 -0.07
CA ALA A 355 14.70 9.84 1.01
C ALA A 355 15.66 9.20 2.01
N GLY A 356 15.47 7.92 2.34
CA GLY A 356 16.32 7.20 3.30
C GLY A 356 17.71 6.86 2.76
N VAL A 357 17.82 6.46 1.48
CA VAL A 357 19.10 6.09 0.85
C VAL A 357 19.92 7.33 0.47
N PHE A 358 19.31 8.27 -0.25
CA PHE A 358 20.02 9.42 -0.84
C PHE A 358 19.93 10.68 0.02
N GLY A 359 19.01 10.73 0.98
CA GLY A 359 18.80 11.86 1.87
C GLY A 359 17.53 12.66 1.55
N TRP A 360 17.13 13.51 2.49
CA TRP A 360 15.86 14.25 2.43
C TRP A 360 15.66 15.11 1.15
N PRO A 361 16.68 15.76 0.53
CA PRO A 361 16.44 16.57 -0.68
C PRO A 361 15.95 15.72 -1.85
N TYR A 362 16.48 14.49 -1.98
CA TYR A 362 16.04 13.55 -3.02
C TYR A 362 14.65 13.00 -2.72
N GLY A 363 14.28 12.88 -1.45
CA GLY A 363 12.90 12.60 -1.06
C GLY A 363 11.91 13.68 -1.50
N VAL A 364 12.27 14.96 -1.32
CA VAL A 364 11.48 16.10 -1.81
C VAL A 364 11.37 16.08 -3.34
N LEU A 365 12.49 15.85 -4.04
CA LEU A 365 12.49 15.72 -5.50
C LEU A 365 11.59 14.57 -5.97
N ALA A 366 11.68 13.41 -5.32
CA ALA A 366 10.86 12.25 -5.63
C ALA A 366 9.37 12.54 -5.45
N GLY A 367 8.97 13.19 -4.34
CA GLY A 367 7.60 13.61 -4.10
C GLY A 367 7.10 14.63 -5.13
N PHE A 368 7.95 15.61 -5.48
CA PHE A 368 7.62 16.61 -6.49
C PHE A 368 7.33 15.97 -7.85
N LEU A 369 8.23 15.11 -8.34
CA LEU A 369 8.04 14.41 -9.61
C LEU A 369 6.84 13.45 -9.57
N HIS A 370 6.66 12.74 -8.45
CA HIS A 370 5.50 11.86 -8.25
C HIS A 370 4.17 12.60 -8.39
N SER A 371 4.06 13.81 -7.84
CA SER A 371 2.84 14.63 -7.95
C SER A 371 2.47 14.96 -9.39
N ALA A 372 3.44 15.10 -10.29
CA ALA A 372 3.20 15.32 -11.71
C ALA A 372 2.85 14.02 -12.43
N VAL A 373 3.64 12.97 -12.21
CA VAL A 373 3.50 11.69 -12.91
C VAL A 373 2.17 11.01 -12.57
N VAL A 374 1.73 11.05 -11.31
CA VAL A 374 0.50 10.36 -10.88
C VAL A 374 -0.76 10.86 -11.56
N LEU A 375 -0.82 12.17 -11.85
CA LEU A 375 -1.96 12.79 -12.52
C LEU A 375 -2.09 12.30 -13.96
N GLN A 376 -0.97 12.09 -14.65
CA GLN A 376 -0.94 11.62 -16.03
C GLN A 376 -1.04 10.09 -16.13
N ALA A 377 -0.39 9.37 -15.21
CA ALA A 377 -0.46 7.92 -15.13
C ALA A 377 -1.89 7.40 -14.91
N GLY A 378 -2.72 8.14 -14.14
CA GLY A 378 -4.11 7.76 -13.94
C GLY A 378 -4.96 7.75 -15.23
N VAL A 379 -4.56 8.53 -16.24
CA VAL A 379 -5.27 8.64 -17.53
C VAL A 379 -5.10 7.37 -18.36
N VAL A 380 -3.88 6.80 -18.41
CA VAL A 380 -3.57 5.68 -19.32
C VAL A 380 -4.29 4.38 -18.95
N HIS A 381 -4.70 4.24 -17.70
CA HIS A 381 -5.44 3.08 -17.22
C HIS A 381 -6.85 3.45 -16.71
N MET A 382 -7.36 4.65 -17.06
CA MET A 382 -8.73 5.11 -16.75
C MET A 382 -9.17 4.91 -15.28
N GLY A 383 -8.23 4.95 -14.34
CA GLY A 383 -8.54 4.75 -12.92
C GLY A 383 -8.81 3.32 -12.43
N VAL A 384 -8.69 2.28 -13.28
CA VAL A 384 -8.97 0.90 -12.84
C VAL A 384 -7.91 0.30 -11.91
N ASN A 385 -6.71 0.88 -11.90
CA ASN A 385 -5.65 0.49 -10.98
C ASN A 385 -5.75 1.30 -9.68
N LEU A 386 -6.22 0.64 -8.62
CA LEU A 386 -6.27 1.26 -7.29
C LEU A 386 -4.87 1.63 -6.79
N TYR A 387 -3.85 0.85 -7.18
CA TYR A 387 -2.47 1.10 -6.82
C TYR A 387 -1.76 2.02 -7.83
N ASN A 388 -2.49 2.96 -8.47
CA ASN A 388 -1.91 3.95 -9.40
C ASN A 388 -0.69 4.65 -8.80
N ASN A 389 -0.74 5.04 -7.52
CA ASN A 389 0.40 5.65 -6.87
C ASN A 389 1.64 4.74 -6.77
N GLY A 390 1.46 3.43 -6.61
CA GLY A 390 2.57 2.47 -6.69
C GLY A 390 3.11 2.33 -8.11
N PHE A 391 2.24 2.47 -9.12
CA PHE A 391 2.64 2.53 -10.51
C PHE A 391 3.43 3.79 -10.86
N SER A 392 2.90 4.97 -10.52
CA SER A 392 3.60 6.24 -10.72
C SER A 392 4.90 6.32 -9.93
N GLY A 393 4.90 5.87 -8.68
CA GLY A 393 6.11 5.75 -7.87
C GLY A 393 7.13 4.81 -8.50
N GLY A 394 6.69 3.70 -9.09
CA GLY A 394 7.55 2.81 -9.86
C GLY A 394 8.23 3.49 -11.05
N LEU A 395 7.48 4.25 -11.86
CA LEU A 395 8.04 5.03 -12.98
C LEU A 395 9.08 6.04 -12.49
N VAL A 396 8.76 6.78 -11.42
CA VAL A 396 9.68 7.76 -10.82
C VAL A 396 10.93 7.07 -10.29
N ALA A 397 10.80 5.94 -9.60
CA ALA A 397 11.92 5.20 -9.03
C ALA A 397 12.89 4.67 -10.10
N ILE A 398 12.37 4.11 -11.20
CA ILE A 398 13.19 3.55 -12.30
C ILE A 398 14.01 4.64 -13.00
N VAL A 399 13.52 5.88 -13.04
CA VAL A 399 14.28 7.02 -13.59
C VAL A 399 15.22 7.63 -12.55
N LEU A 400 14.73 7.91 -11.35
CA LEU A 400 15.49 8.61 -10.32
C LEU A 400 16.65 7.77 -9.77
N TYR A 401 16.43 6.48 -9.53
CA TYR A 401 17.47 5.64 -8.94
C TYR A 401 18.77 5.62 -9.77
N PRO A 402 18.77 5.27 -11.07
CA PRO A 402 20.00 5.26 -11.85
C PRO A 402 20.56 6.67 -12.09
N THR A 403 19.72 7.68 -12.29
CA THR A 403 20.19 9.05 -12.55
C THR A 403 20.85 9.68 -11.33
N ILE A 404 20.26 9.54 -10.14
CA ILE A 404 20.87 10.01 -8.89
C ILE A 404 22.17 9.24 -8.63
N THR A 405 22.17 7.92 -8.81
CA THR A 405 23.37 7.09 -8.58
C THR A 405 24.52 7.49 -9.50
N ALA A 406 24.25 7.78 -10.78
CA ALA A 406 25.27 8.21 -11.74
C ALA A 406 25.89 9.57 -11.41
N VAL A 407 25.10 10.52 -10.90
CA VAL A 407 25.53 11.90 -10.61
C VAL A 407 26.11 12.02 -9.20
N ALA A 408 25.47 11.42 -8.21
CA ALA A 408 25.77 11.60 -6.79
C ALA A 408 26.80 10.59 -6.25
N ARG A 409 27.90 10.36 -7.00
CA ARG A 409 28.98 9.34 -6.79
C ARG A 409 29.49 9.08 -5.34
N ARG A 410 29.10 9.86 -4.33
CA ARG A 410 29.48 9.70 -2.91
C ARG A 410 28.71 8.61 -2.14
N ARG A 411 27.64 8.02 -2.70
CA ARG A 411 26.99 6.80 -2.18
C ARG A 411 26.57 5.92 -3.35
N ASN A 412 27.34 4.89 -3.67
CA ASN A 412 26.87 3.81 -4.53
C ASN A 412 25.91 2.96 -3.68
N PRO A 413 24.58 3.00 -3.89
CA PRO A 413 23.72 2.00 -3.31
C PRO A 413 23.92 0.75 -4.16
N ASP A 414 24.49 -0.30 -3.58
CA ASP A 414 24.71 -1.55 -4.31
C ASP A 414 23.37 -2.08 -4.85
N LEU A 415 23.36 -2.65 -6.06
CA LEU A 415 22.21 -3.38 -6.59
C LEU A 415 22.00 -4.61 -5.71
N GLN A 416 20.95 -4.62 -4.88
CA GLN A 416 20.65 -5.81 -4.09
C GLN A 416 19.93 -6.80 -5.00
N GLN A 417 20.61 -7.87 -5.42
CA GLN A 417 19.95 -9.03 -6.02
C GLN A 417 19.22 -9.83 -4.92
N ARG A 418 18.17 -9.26 -4.33
CA ARG A 418 17.29 -9.97 -3.40
C ARG A 418 16.04 -10.44 -4.15
N ASP A 419 15.78 -11.75 -4.13
CA ASP A 419 14.57 -12.33 -4.72
C ASP A 419 13.32 -11.88 -3.95
N GLU A 420 12.31 -11.34 -4.66
CA GLU A 420 11.02 -10.90 -4.08
C GLU A 420 10.36 -12.02 -3.26
N ALA A 421 10.50 -13.27 -3.68
CA ALA A 421 9.95 -14.44 -3.00
C ALA A 421 10.46 -14.63 -1.56
N ARG A 422 11.69 -14.17 -1.24
CA ARG A 422 12.24 -14.28 0.12
C ARG A 422 11.51 -13.39 1.13
N ILE A 423 10.89 -12.30 0.67
CA ILE A 423 10.10 -11.39 1.51
C ILE A 423 8.95 -12.13 2.19
N PHE A 424 8.32 -13.07 1.46
CA PHE A 424 7.11 -13.76 1.89
C PHE A 424 7.39 -15.10 2.60
N GLN A 425 8.65 -15.54 2.70
CA GLN A 425 8.98 -16.90 3.11
C GLN A 425 9.71 -16.99 4.45
N GLU A 426 10.04 -15.86 5.08
CA GLU A 426 10.87 -15.81 6.28
C GLU A 426 10.22 -15.04 7.45
N ASP A 427 10.35 -15.57 8.67
CA ASP A 427 9.91 -14.94 9.94
C ASP A 427 11.04 -14.82 11.01
N SER A 428 12.28 -15.15 10.65
CA SER A 428 13.45 -15.12 11.53
C SER A 428 13.96 -13.68 11.75
N PRO A 429 14.59 -13.34 12.90
CA PRO A 429 15.19 -12.02 13.08
C PRO A 429 16.21 -11.70 11.98
N GLU A 430 16.23 -10.44 11.55
CA GLU A 430 17.18 -9.96 10.56
C GLU A 430 18.03 -8.84 11.18
N PRO A 431 19.37 -8.84 11.01
CA PRO A 431 20.21 -7.72 11.42
C PRO A 431 19.87 -6.45 10.63
N THR A 432 20.05 -5.28 11.24
CA THR A 432 19.80 -4.02 10.53
C THR A 432 20.82 -3.82 9.40
N GLU A 433 20.52 -2.97 8.41
CA GLU A 433 21.46 -2.60 7.33
C GLU A 433 22.84 -2.15 7.87
N ARG A 434 22.84 -1.53 9.05
CA ARG A 434 24.07 -1.08 9.73
C ARG A 434 24.85 -2.22 10.38
N ASP A 435 24.14 -3.27 10.82
CA ASP A 435 24.70 -4.40 11.57
C ASP A 435 25.05 -5.59 10.65
N GLN A 436 24.71 -5.52 9.36
CA GLN A 436 25.10 -6.53 8.37
C GLN A 436 26.61 -6.46 8.09
N PRO A 437 27.31 -7.62 8.05
CA PRO A 437 28.70 -7.63 7.61
C PRO A 437 28.80 -7.12 6.17
N PRO A 438 29.96 -6.55 5.76
CA PRO A 438 30.25 -6.26 4.36
C PRO A 438 29.89 -7.47 3.51
N ASP A 439 29.05 -7.27 2.49
CA ASP A 439 28.68 -8.35 1.56
C ASP A 439 29.97 -8.95 0.94
N PRO A 440 30.21 -10.27 1.00
CA PRO A 440 31.38 -10.85 0.35
C PRO A 440 31.34 -10.75 -1.19
N GLU A 441 30.17 -10.49 -1.80
CA GLU A 441 30.01 -10.16 -3.23
C GLU A 441 30.16 -8.64 -3.52
N ARG A 442 30.54 -7.86 -2.51
CA ARG A 442 30.78 -6.41 -2.61
C ARG A 442 32.02 -6.17 -3.46
N GLU A 443 31.84 -5.73 -4.70
CA GLU A 443 32.92 -5.07 -5.41
C GLU A 443 33.35 -3.84 -4.60
N PRO A 444 34.63 -3.72 -4.21
CA PRO A 444 35.08 -2.55 -3.48
C PRO A 444 34.88 -1.33 -4.38
N GLY A 445 34.01 -0.41 -3.94
CA GLY A 445 33.92 0.91 -4.54
C GLY A 445 35.30 1.58 -4.54
N PRO A 446 35.60 2.46 -5.51
CA PRO A 446 36.91 3.07 -5.62
C PRO A 446 37.25 3.77 -4.29
N PRO A 447 38.53 3.71 -3.86
CA PRO A 447 38.95 4.25 -2.57
C PRO A 447 38.49 5.70 -2.44
N GLN A 448 37.91 6.02 -1.28
CA GLN A 448 37.57 7.39 -0.92
C GLN A 448 38.86 8.21 -0.83
N GLU A 449 39.23 8.89 -1.91
CA GLU A 449 40.16 10.01 -1.83
C GLU A 449 39.45 11.12 -1.05
N PHE A 450 39.99 11.43 0.12
CA PHE A 450 39.56 12.55 0.94
C PHE A 450 39.77 13.86 0.18
N ILE A 451 38.69 14.45 -0.34
CA ILE A 451 38.60 15.88 -0.70
C ILE A 451 37.26 16.46 -0.23
#